data_AF-A0A1I7A2L6-F1
#
_entry.id   AF-A0A1I7A2L6-F1
#
_cell.length_a   1.000
_cell.length_b   1.000
_cell.length_c   1.000
_cell.angle_alpha   90.00
_cell.angle_beta   90.00
_cell.angle_gamma   90.00
#
_symmetry.space_group_name_H-M   'P 1'
#
loop_
_entity.id
_entity.type
_entity.pdbx_description
1 polymer ?
#
loop_
_entity_poly.entity_id
_entity_poly.type
_entity_poly.pdbx_seq_one_letter_code
_entity_poly.pdbx_strand_id
1 'polypeptide(L)'
;MPLRGAADLQVVVHSPAYADGTATYDPRDDAEAVAVGGYRTFRQVAWAQSFEGTSTVGLGVRARLPFRVVVLDGPGDGARLVVDVAHTW
;
A
#
# COMPACT_ATOMS: atom_id res chain seq x y z
N MET A 1 -7.20 1.85 10.93
CA MET A 1 -7.84 2.90 10.09
C MET A 1 -8.92 2.20 9.28
N PRO A 2 -10.21 2.54 9.41
CA PRO A 2 -11.22 1.94 8.54
C PRO A 2 -10.98 2.39 7.10
N LEU A 3 -10.93 1.46 6.15
CA LEU A 3 -10.76 1.77 4.72
C LEU A 3 -12.11 1.67 3.99
N ARG A 4 -12.22 2.34 2.84
CA ARG A 4 -13.35 2.20 1.93
C ARG A 4 -13.32 0.81 1.32
N GLY A 5 -14.48 0.16 1.24
CA GLY A 5 -14.62 -1.17 0.67
C GLY A 5 -15.36 -2.11 1.60
N ALA A 6 -15.29 -3.40 1.31
CA ALA A 6 -15.91 -4.45 2.13
C ALA A 6 -14.87 -5.36 2.80
N ALA A 7 -13.58 -5.12 2.58
CA ALA A 7 -12.49 -5.71 3.34
C ALA A 7 -11.23 -4.84 3.23
N ASP A 8 -10.34 -5.03 4.19
CA ASP A 8 -9.08 -4.30 4.32
C ASP A 8 -7.91 -5.28 4.13
N LEU A 9 -6.90 -4.86 3.36
CA LEU A 9 -5.61 -5.53 3.27
C LEU A 9 -4.53 -4.57 3.79
N GLN A 10 -3.92 -4.93 4.92
CA GLN A 10 -2.81 -4.18 5.50
C GLN A 10 -1.49 -4.69 4.94
N VAL A 11 -0.69 -3.78 4.39
CA VAL A 11 0.66 -4.07 3.90
C VAL A 11 1.65 -3.37 4.81
N VAL A 12 2.47 -4.17 5.50
CA VAL A 12 3.54 -3.68 6.39
C VAL A 12 4.88 -4.01 5.74
N VAL A 13 5.71 -3.00 5.53
CA VAL A 13 7.02 -3.12 4.89
C VAL A 13 8.09 -2.68 5.88
N HIS A 14 9.09 -3.53 6.12
CA HIS A 14 10.25 -3.23 6.96
C HIS A 14 11.25 -2.34 6.21
N SER A 15 10.80 -1.16 5.83
CA SER A 15 11.62 -0.12 5.20
C SER A 15 11.05 1.25 5.61
N PRO A 16 11.88 2.19 6.05
CA PRO A 16 11.43 3.54 6.36
C PRO A 16 11.10 4.32 5.08
N ALA A 17 10.08 5.15 5.14
CA ALA A 17 9.80 6.17 4.13
C ALA A 17 10.38 7.53 4.52
N TYR A 18 11.64 7.54 4.98
CA TYR A 18 12.41 8.75 5.25
C TYR A 18 13.91 8.53 5.04
N ALA A 19 14.61 9.59 4.68
CA ALA A 19 16.06 9.66 4.54
C ALA A 19 16.55 10.96 5.21
N ASP A 20 17.56 10.87 6.07
CA ASP A 20 18.12 12.01 6.81
C ASP A 20 17.06 12.88 7.53
N GLY A 21 16.02 12.23 8.07
CA GLY A 21 14.91 12.89 8.75
C GLY A 21 13.86 13.54 7.83
N THR A 22 14.03 13.43 6.50
CA THR A 22 13.07 13.94 5.51
C THR A 22 12.25 12.79 4.94
N ALA A 23 10.93 12.97 4.81
CA ALA A 23 10.07 11.96 4.20
C ALA A 23 10.47 11.69 2.75
N THR A 24 10.57 10.41 2.37
CA THR A 24 10.79 9.99 0.97
C THR A 24 9.49 9.64 0.25
N TYR A 25 8.39 9.52 1.01
CA TYR A 25 7.04 9.40 0.51
C TYR A 25 6.11 10.25 1.38
N ASP A 26 5.50 11.25 0.77
CA ASP A 26 4.59 12.23 1.42
C ASP A 26 3.44 12.52 0.44
N PRO A 27 2.40 11.67 0.39
CA PRO A 27 1.28 11.88 -0.49
C PRO A 27 0.49 13.12 -0.07
N ARG A 28 -0.17 13.79 -1.03
CA ARG A 28 -0.94 15.01 -0.77
C ARG A 28 -2.14 14.79 0.17
N ASP A 29 -2.64 13.55 0.21
CA ASP A 29 -3.71 13.09 1.08
C ASP A 29 -3.38 11.64 1.50
N ASP A 30 -3.07 11.45 2.78
CA ASP A 30 -2.74 10.14 3.35
C ASP A 30 -3.90 9.14 3.22
N ALA A 31 -5.15 9.61 3.25
CA ALA A 31 -6.30 8.73 3.08
C ALA A 31 -6.48 8.29 1.62
N GLU A 32 -6.01 9.08 0.65
CA GLU A 32 -6.14 8.80 -0.79
C GLU A 32 -4.78 8.91 -1.48
N ALA A 33 -3.82 8.14 -0.98
CA ALA A 33 -2.41 8.26 -1.32
C ALA A 33 -2.12 8.08 -2.82
N VAL A 34 -2.96 7.29 -3.52
CA VAL A 34 -3.00 7.18 -4.98
C VAL A 34 -4.42 6.97 -5.50
N ALA A 35 -4.72 7.53 -6.67
CA ALA A 35 -6.05 7.42 -7.29
C ALA A 35 -6.32 6.00 -7.82
N VAL A 36 -7.43 5.39 -7.38
CA VAL A 36 -7.85 4.04 -7.79
C VAL A 36 -9.20 3.97 -8.50
N GLY A 37 -9.78 5.10 -8.90
CA GLY A 37 -11.13 5.17 -9.49
C GLY A 37 -11.37 4.32 -10.74
N GLY A 38 -10.30 3.99 -11.49
CA GLY A 38 -10.37 3.12 -12.67
C GLY A 38 -10.32 1.61 -12.38
N TYR A 39 -10.11 1.21 -11.13
CA TYR A 39 -9.93 -0.19 -10.76
C TYR A 39 -11.23 -0.79 -10.20
N ARG A 40 -11.60 -1.99 -10.69
CA ARG A 40 -12.78 -2.72 -10.21
C ARG A 40 -12.62 -3.30 -8.81
N THR A 41 -11.39 -3.60 -8.38
CA THR A 41 -11.08 -4.27 -7.11
C THR A 41 -10.77 -3.28 -5.99
N PHE A 42 -9.92 -2.29 -6.29
CA PHE A 42 -9.45 -1.34 -5.30
C PHE A 42 -10.47 -0.22 -5.08
N ARG A 43 -10.60 0.18 -3.82
CA ARG A 43 -11.50 1.25 -3.38
C ARG A 43 -10.71 2.40 -2.79
N GLN A 44 -9.59 2.12 -2.16
CA GLN A 44 -8.72 3.11 -1.54
C GLN A 44 -7.30 2.56 -1.41
N VAL A 45 -6.31 3.44 -1.51
CA VAL A 45 -4.95 3.20 -1.03
C VAL A 45 -4.67 4.29 -0.01
N ALA A 46 -4.38 3.89 1.22
CA ALA A 46 -4.08 4.80 2.31
C ALA A 46 -2.62 4.65 2.74
N TRP A 47 -1.93 5.77 2.89
CA TRP A 47 -0.67 5.86 3.60
C TRP A 47 -0.98 6.02 5.10
N ALA A 48 -0.56 5.05 5.92
CA ALA A 48 -0.89 5.09 7.35
C ALA A 48 0.18 5.83 8.14
N GLN A 49 1.43 5.35 8.07
CA GLN A 49 2.58 5.93 8.76
C GLN A 49 3.87 5.25 8.31
N SER A 50 4.99 5.93 8.55
CA SER A 50 6.32 5.34 8.60
C SER A 50 6.97 5.69 9.93
N PHE A 51 7.24 4.69 10.77
CA PHE A 51 7.82 4.87 12.10
C PHE A 51 8.75 3.69 12.44
N GLU A 52 9.85 3.96 13.15
CA GLU A 52 10.82 2.95 13.61
C GLU A 52 11.26 1.96 12.51
N GLY A 53 11.53 2.46 11.30
CA GLY A 53 11.99 1.63 10.18
C GLY A 53 10.90 0.82 9.47
N THR A 54 9.63 1.01 9.81
CA THR A 54 8.50 0.28 9.22
C THR A 54 7.47 1.23 8.62
N SER A 55 7.04 0.93 7.41
CA SER A 55 6.00 1.67 6.68
C SER A 55 4.74 0.82 6.55
N THR A 56 3.57 1.45 6.70
CA THR A 56 2.27 0.77 6.57
C THR A 56 1.42 1.43 5.50
N VAL A 57 0.91 0.60 4.58
CA VAL A 57 -0.07 0.96 3.56
C VAL A 57 -1.35 0.17 3.79
N GLY A 58 -2.49 0.85 3.76
CA GLY A 58 -3.82 0.23 3.77
C GLY A 58 -4.38 0.12 2.36
N LEU A 59 -4.92 -1.05 2.00
CA LEU A 59 -5.63 -1.27 0.75
C LEU A 59 -7.09 -1.61 1.04
N GLY A 60 -7.98 -0.69 0.69
CA GLY A 60 -9.42 -0.92 0.72
C GLY A 60 -9.85 -1.71 -0.51
N VAL A 61 -10.46 -2.88 -0.32
CA VAL A 61 -10.85 -3.78 -1.43
C VAL A 61 -12.35 -4.06 -1.44
N ARG A 62 -12.89 -4.36 -2.63
CA ARG A 62 -14.34 -4.55 -2.83
C ARG A 62 -14.96 -5.71 -2.04
N ALA A 63 -14.14 -6.67 -1.59
CA ALA A 63 -14.50 -7.86 -0.82
C ALA A 63 -13.22 -8.52 -0.32
N ARG A 64 -13.32 -9.48 0.61
CA ARG A 64 -12.21 -10.37 0.94
C ARG A 64 -11.93 -11.26 -0.28
N LEU A 65 -10.76 -11.11 -0.89
CA LEU A 65 -10.36 -11.75 -2.15
C LEU A 65 -8.99 -12.42 -2.00
N PRO A 66 -8.70 -13.48 -2.77
CA PRO A 66 -7.35 -14.02 -2.85
C PRO A 66 -6.35 -12.95 -3.30
N PHE A 67 -5.14 -13.02 -2.76
CA PHE A 67 -4.03 -12.19 -3.18
C PHE A 67 -2.72 -12.97 -3.14
N ARG A 68 -1.70 -12.46 -3.83
CA ARG A 68 -0.32 -12.95 -3.73
C ARG A 68 0.63 -11.78 -3.57
N VAL A 69 1.80 -12.07 -3.02
CA VAL A 69 2.85 -11.08 -2.77
C VAL A 69 4.16 -11.59 -3.36
N VAL A 70 4.84 -10.74 -4.11
CA VAL A 70 6.15 -11.04 -4.71
C VAL A 70 7.08 -9.85 -4.48
N VAL A 71 8.34 -10.13 -4.18
CA VAL A 71 9.41 -9.14 -4.14
C VAL A 71 10.25 -9.28 -5.41
N LEU A 72 10.47 -8.17 -6.11
CA LEU A 72 11.27 -8.07 -7.32
C LEU A 72 12.44 -7.11 -7.06
N ASP A 73 13.42 -7.13 -7.96
CA ASP A 73 14.47 -6.12 -7.98
C ASP A 73 13.86 -4.72 -8.16
N GLY A 74 14.32 -3.78 -7.32
CA GLY A 74 13.92 -2.37 -7.37
C GLY A 74 14.95 -1.51 -8.10
N PRO A 75 14.68 -0.20 -8.26
CA PRO A 75 15.69 0.74 -8.69
C PRO A 75 16.90 0.74 -7.74
N GLY A 76 18.11 0.76 -8.31
CA GLY A 76 19.36 0.74 -7.54
C GLY A 76 19.55 -0.57 -6.76
N ASP A 77 19.83 -0.43 -5.48
CA ASP A 77 20.00 -1.47 -4.47
C ASP A 77 18.71 -1.74 -3.67
N GLY A 78 17.59 -1.14 -4.10
CA GLY A 78 16.27 -1.33 -3.49
C GLY A 78 15.51 -2.56 -3.99
N ALA A 79 14.29 -2.72 -3.48
CA ALA A 79 13.37 -3.78 -3.88
C ALA A 79 12.00 -3.20 -4.29
N ARG A 80 11.26 -3.95 -5.11
CA ARG A 80 9.86 -3.65 -5.44
C ARG A 80 8.95 -4.73 -4.86
N LEU A 81 8.08 -4.34 -3.95
CA LEU A 81 6.99 -5.20 -3.46
C LEU A 81 5.79 -5.10 -4.42
N VAL A 82 5.29 -6.25 -4.88
CA VAL A 82 4.09 -6.36 -5.71
C VAL A 82 3.02 -7.13 -4.95
N VAL A 83 1.84 -6.53 -4.81
CA VAL A 83 0.66 -7.15 -4.18
C VAL A 83 -0.43 -7.28 -5.24
N ASP A 84 -0.62 -8.49 -5.75
CA ASP A 84 -1.65 -8.79 -6.74
C ASP A 84 -2.92 -9.26 -6.02
N VAL A 85 -4.04 -8.57 -6.23
CA VAL A 85 -5.35 -8.95 -5.65
C VAL A 85 -6.28 -9.42 -6.74
N ALA A 86 -6.86 -10.61 -6.58
CA ALA A 86 -7.79 -11.18 -7.54
C ALA A 86 -9.03 -10.29 -7.73
N HIS A 87 -9.67 -10.42 -8.90
CA HIS A 87 -10.90 -9.68 -9.18
C HIS A 87 -12.15 -10.39 -8.66
N THR A 88 -12.12 -11.71 -8.52
CA THR A 88 -13.21 -12.58 -8.05
C THR A 88 -12.60 -13.76 -7.29
N TRP A 89 -13.46 -14.56 -6.65
CA TRP A 89 -13.13 -15.94 -6.32
C TRP A 89 -13.17 -16.80 -7.58
#